data_AF-A0A3D3W317-F1
#
_entry.id   AF-A0A3D3W317-F1
#
_cell.length_a   1.000
_cell.length_b   1.000
_cell.length_c   1.000
_cell.angle_alpha   90.00
_cell.angle_beta   90.00
_cell.angle_gamma   90.00
#
_symmetry.space_group_name_H-M   'P 1'
#
loop_
_entity.id
_entity.type
_entity.pdbx_description
1 polymer ?
#
loop_
_entity_poly.entity_id
_entity_poly.type
_entity_poly.pdbx_seq_one_letter_code
_entity_poly.pdbx_strand_id
1 'polypeptide(L)'
;AASRKGATRRAMLLSLLASMVGSLLGTALLPIPVLGTIIGAIAGAAGGAFAGAWLGEAWAGTDREKRVEIGAAAMKGRLIGMAAKLGVGLLIFGLQLLSFFV
;
A
#
# COMPACT_ATOMS: atom_id res chain seq x y z
N ALA A 1 10.20 4.48 2.74
CA ALA A 1 10.06 5.59 1.79
C ALA A 1 9.53 6.85 2.47
N ALA A 2 8.30 6.87 3.02
CA ALA A 2 7.74 8.05 3.70
C ALA A 2 8.54 8.52 4.94
N SER A 3 9.03 7.61 5.78
CA SER A 3 9.89 7.97 6.94
C SER A 3 11.19 8.69 6.56
N ARG A 4 11.72 8.47 5.34
CA ARG A 4 12.93 9.17 4.85
C ARG A 4 12.63 10.59 4.40
N LYS A 5 11.35 10.93 4.14
CA LYS A 5 10.91 12.29 3.78
C LYS A 5 10.44 13.12 4.99
N GLY A 6 10.72 12.64 6.21
CA GLY A 6 10.35 13.35 7.44
C GLY A 6 8.88 13.19 7.84
N ALA A 7 8.22 12.11 7.42
CA ALA A 7 6.84 11.84 7.82
C ALA A 7 6.70 11.63 9.33
N THR A 8 5.69 12.26 9.91
CA THR A 8 5.33 12.16 11.32
C THR A 8 4.88 10.74 11.65
N ARG A 9 5.13 10.26 12.89
CA ARG A 9 4.67 8.91 13.33
C ARG A 9 3.16 8.71 13.15
N ARG A 10 2.37 9.78 13.34
CA ARG A 10 0.91 9.78 13.13
C ARG A 10 0.54 9.56 11.67
N ALA A 11 1.23 10.23 10.74
CA ALA A 11 1.03 10.06 9.31
C ALA A 11 1.34 8.62 8.85
N MET A 12 2.38 8.00 9.40
CA MET A 12 2.68 6.60 9.09
C MET A 12 1.58 5.64 9.58
N LEU A 13 1.09 5.80 10.82
CA LEU A 13 0.00 4.97 11.35
C LEU A 13 -1.30 5.14 10.57
N LEU A 14 -1.69 6.39 10.30
CA LEU A 14 -2.88 6.69 9.50
C LEU A 14 -2.77 6.14 8.08
N SER A 15 -1.60 6.22 7.45
CA SER A 15 -1.37 5.63 6.13
C SER A 15 -1.55 4.11 6.13
N LEU A 16 -1.13 3.42 7.19
CA LEU A 16 -1.30 1.97 7.30
C LEU A 16 -2.76 1.60 7.49
N LEU A 17 -3.46 2.25 8.43
CA LEU A 17 -4.87 1.98 8.71
C LEU A 17 -5.75 2.32 7.51
N ALA A 18 -5.55 3.48 6.90
CA ALA A 18 -6.30 3.88 5.70
C ALA A 18 -5.98 2.98 4.51
N SER A 19 -4.75 2.47 4.37
CA SER A 19 -4.40 1.47 3.35
C SER A 19 -5.16 0.16 3.57
N MET A 20 -5.31 -0.30 4.81
CA MET A 20 -6.07 -1.53 5.11
C MET A 20 -7.56 -1.36 4.80
N VAL A 21 -8.17 -0.28 5.29
CA VAL A 21 -9.59 0.02 5.04
C VAL A 21 -9.83 0.26 3.56
N GLY A 22 -8.96 1.03 2.90
CA GLY A 22 -9.04 1.30 1.47
C GLY A 22 -8.94 0.03 0.63
N SER A 23 -8.08 -0.92 1.02
CA SER A 23 -7.98 -2.23 0.36
C SER A 23 -9.29 -3.01 0.43
N LEU A 24 -9.91 -3.07 1.62
CA LEU A 24 -11.16 -3.81 1.84
C LEU A 24 -12.34 -3.17 1.10
N LEU A 25 -12.42 -1.84 1.11
CA LEU A 25 -13.45 -1.11 0.36
C LEU A 25 -13.23 -1.25 -1.15
N GLY A 26 -11.98 -1.18 -1.61
CA GLY A 26 -11.62 -1.37 -3.02
C GLY A 26 -11.98 -2.76 -3.54
N THR A 27 -11.80 -3.81 -2.72
CA THR A 27 -12.25 -5.16 -3.08
C THR A 27 -13.77 -5.30 -3.10
N ALA A 28 -14.47 -4.64 -2.17
CA ALA A 28 -15.93 -4.69 -2.09
C ALA A 28 -16.62 -3.95 -3.26
N LEU A 29 -15.98 -2.91 -3.78
CA LEU A 29 -16.53 -2.07 -4.85
C LEU A 29 -16.38 -2.66 -6.26
N LEU A 30 -15.39 -3.54 -6.48
CA LEU A 30 -15.17 -4.23 -7.76
C LEU A 30 -15.38 -5.75 -7.62
N PRO A 31 -16.65 -6.20 -7.57
CA PRO A 31 -16.99 -7.61 -7.42
C PRO A 31 -16.83 -8.40 -8.73
N ILE A 32 -15.73 -8.19 -9.47
CA ILE A 32 -15.32 -9.09 -10.55
C ILE A 32 -14.38 -10.13 -9.94
N PRO A 33 -14.74 -11.43 -9.98
CA PRO A 33 -13.96 -12.47 -9.33
C PRO A 33 -12.51 -12.49 -9.85
N VAL A 34 -11.57 -12.57 -8.90
CA VAL A 34 -10.11 -12.61 -9.09
C VAL A 34 -9.48 -11.29 -9.57
N LEU A 35 -9.83 -10.77 -10.75
CA LEU A 35 -9.13 -9.59 -11.30
C LEU A 35 -9.62 -8.27 -10.66
N GLY A 36 -10.94 -8.12 -10.47
CA GLY A 36 -11.52 -6.93 -9.86
C GLY A 36 -11.10 -6.75 -8.41
N THR A 37 -11.01 -7.86 -7.67
CA THR A 37 -10.58 -7.84 -6.26
C THR A 37 -9.09 -7.52 -6.13
N ILE A 38 -8.21 -8.06 -6.98
CA ILE A 38 -6.77 -7.73 -6.93
C ILE A 38 -6.53 -6.25 -7.26
N ILE A 39 -7.12 -5.76 -8.35
CA ILE A 39 -6.97 -4.36 -8.77
C ILE A 39 -7.59 -3.43 -7.72
N GLY A 40 -8.79 -3.75 -7.23
CA GLY A 40 -9.47 -3.00 -6.18
C GLY A 40 -8.70 -2.98 -4.88
N ALA A 41 -8.12 -4.11 -4.45
CA ALA A 41 -7.27 -4.18 -3.26
C ALA A 41 -6.03 -3.30 -3.40
N ILE A 42 -5.31 -3.40 -4.52
CA ILE A 42 -4.06 -2.67 -4.73
C ILE A 42 -4.34 -1.17 -4.86
N ALA A 43 -5.32 -0.79 -5.69
CA ALA A 43 -5.69 0.61 -5.88
C ALA A 43 -6.25 1.23 -4.59
N GLY A 44 -7.13 0.50 -3.89
CA GLY A 44 -7.68 0.91 -2.60
C GLY A 44 -6.61 1.01 -1.51
N ALA A 45 -5.66 0.09 -1.47
CA ALA A 45 -4.55 0.13 -0.53
C ALA A 45 -3.57 1.28 -0.83
N ALA A 46 -3.30 1.55 -2.11
CA ALA A 46 -2.41 2.62 -2.54
C ALA A 46 -3.04 4.00 -2.32
N GLY A 47 -4.32 4.16 -2.70
CA GLY A 47 -5.10 5.37 -2.46
C GLY A 47 -5.33 5.63 -0.97
N GLY A 48 -5.66 4.58 -0.21
CA GLY A 48 -5.78 4.65 1.25
C GLY A 48 -4.45 5.03 1.93
N ALA A 49 -3.32 4.48 1.48
CA ALA A 49 -2.00 4.84 1.99
C ALA A 49 -1.66 6.32 1.72
N PHE A 50 -1.98 6.81 0.51
CA PHE A 50 -1.78 8.22 0.14
C PHE A 50 -2.66 9.14 1.00
N ALA A 51 -3.97 8.85 1.06
CA ALA A 51 -4.93 9.66 1.79
C ALA A 51 -4.64 9.67 3.31
N GLY A 52 -4.30 8.52 3.89
CA GLY A 52 -3.96 8.43 5.32
C GLY A 52 -2.66 9.14 5.66
N ALA A 53 -1.63 9.07 4.80
CA ALA A 53 -0.40 9.82 4.98
C ALA A 53 -0.64 11.33 4.84
N TRP A 54 -1.41 11.74 3.83
CA TRP A 54 -1.73 13.14 3.56
C TRP A 54 -2.55 13.77 4.69
N LEU A 55 -3.59 13.06 5.19
CA LEU A 55 -4.41 13.51 6.31
C LEU A 55 -3.62 13.54 7.62
N GLY A 56 -2.79 12.53 7.89
CA GLY A 56 -1.99 12.50 9.12
C GLY A 56 -0.92 13.59 9.17
N GLU A 57 -0.35 13.98 8.03
CA GLU A 57 0.47 15.19 7.91
C GLU A 57 -0.38 16.46 7.97
N ALA A 58 -1.60 16.42 7.43
CA ALA A 58 -2.49 17.58 7.47
C ALA A 58 -2.81 18.06 8.88
N TRP A 59 -2.95 17.10 9.79
CA TRP A 59 -3.19 17.33 11.21
C TRP A 59 -1.94 17.78 11.97
N ALA A 60 -0.75 17.56 11.41
CA ALA A 60 0.51 18.03 11.97
C ALA A 60 0.83 19.47 11.57
N GLY A 61 0.06 20.08 10.66
CA GLY A 61 0.25 21.46 10.23
C GLY A 61 1.38 21.67 9.21
N THR A 62 1.88 20.61 8.57
CA THR A 62 2.97 20.69 7.57
C THR A 62 2.53 21.33 6.25
N ASP A 63 3.46 21.74 5.40
CA ASP A 63 3.14 22.40 4.12
C ASP A 63 2.45 21.48 3.11
N ARG A 64 1.59 22.06 2.26
CA ARG A 64 0.75 21.31 1.31
C ARG A 64 1.57 20.50 0.30
N GLU A 65 2.68 21.05 -0.21
CA GLU A 65 3.60 20.34 -1.10
C GLU A 65 4.26 19.15 -0.41
N LYS A 66 4.74 19.36 0.82
CA LYS A 66 5.40 18.31 1.61
C LYS A 66 4.44 17.17 1.95
N ARG A 67 3.17 17.47 2.22
CA ARG A 67 2.10 16.47 2.43
C ARG A 67 1.91 15.57 1.22
N VAL A 68 1.84 16.15 0.02
CA VAL A 68 1.68 15.39 -1.24
C VAL A 68 2.90 14.54 -1.51
N GLU A 69 4.10 15.08 -1.26
CA GLU A 69 5.35 14.35 -1.46
C GLU A 69 5.49 13.15 -0.50
N ILE A 70 5.09 13.32 0.77
CA ILE A 70 5.05 12.26 1.78
C ILE A 70 4.00 11.21 1.40
N GLY A 71 2.79 11.64 0.99
CA GLY A 71 1.73 10.75 0.52
C GLY A 71 2.16 9.90 -0.68
N ALA A 72 2.78 10.52 -1.69
CA ALA A 72 3.28 9.82 -2.87
C ALA A 72 4.41 8.84 -2.52
N ALA A 73 5.27 9.19 -1.57
CA ALA A 73 6.31 8.29 -1.06
C ALA A 73 5.72 7.11 -0.28
N ALA A 74 4.63 7.31 0.47
CA ALA A 74 3.91 6.23 1.15
C ALA A 74 3.27 5.26 0.14
N MET A 75 2.58 5.79 -0.87
CA MET A 75 1.97 5.03 -1.95
C MET A 75 3.01 4.19 -2.71
N LYS A 76 4.09 4.82 -3.20
CA LYS A 76 5.18 4.11 -3.89
C LYS A 76 5.82 3.03 -3.03
N GLY A 77 6.05 3.33 -1.74
CA GLY A 77 6.58 2.34 -0.80
C GLY A 77 5.67 1.12 -0.64
N ARG A 78 4.34 1.33 -0.64
CA ARG A 78 3.35 0.25 -0.54
C ARG A 78 3.33 -0.62 -1.80
N LEU A 79 3.33 0.01 -2.99
CA LEU A 79 3.33 -0.69 -4.28
C LEU A 79 4.60 -1.52 -4.47
N ILE A 80 5.78 -0.94 -4.21
CA ILE A 80 7.06 -1.65 -4.32
C ILE A 80 7.11 -2.81 -3.33
N GLY A 81 6.62 -2.61 -2.10
CA GLY A 81 6.56 -3.67 -1.08
C GLY A 81 5.62 -4.82 -1.47
N MET A 82 4.48 -4.52 -2.11
CA MET A 82 3.57 -5.54 -2.65
C MET A 82 4.23 -6.32 -3.79
N ALA A 83 4.84 -5.63 -4.76
CA ALA A 83 5.54 -6.26 -5.87
C ALA A 83 6.67 -7.17 -5.39
N ALA A 84 7.47 -6.73 -4.42
CA ALA A 84 8.54 -7.53 -3.84
C ALA A 84 8.00 -8.80 -3.16
N LYS A 85 6.92 -8.70 -2.38
CA LYS A 85 6.29 -9.86 -1.74
C LYS A 85 5.73 -10.85 -2.74
N LEU A 86 5.12 -10.37 -3.83
CA LEU A 86 4.63 -11.24 -4.90
C LEU A 86 5.79 -11.97 -5.60
N GLY A 87 6.90 -11.27 -5.88
CA GLY A 87 8.09 -11.89 -6.46
C GLY A 87 8.70 -12.98 -5.58
N VAL A 88 8.87 -12.70 -4.28
CA VAL A 88 9.38 -13.69 -3.31
C VAL A 88 8.40 -14.87 -3.16
N GLY A 89 7.10 -14.60 -3.10
CA GLY A 89 6.07 -15.63 -3.03
C GLY A 89 6.09 -16.56 -4.24
N LEU A 90 6.26 -16.00 -5.44
CA LEU A 90 6.38 -16.78 -6.68
C LEU A 90 7.63 -17.66 -6.68
N LEU A 91 8.75 -17.14 -6.15
CA LEU A 91 10.00 -17.89 -6.05
C LEU A 91 9.87 -19.08 -5.08
N ILE A 92 9.30 -18.86 -3.89
CA ILE A 92 9.01 -19.94 -2.93
C ILE A 92 8.08 -20.98 -3.55
N PHE A 93 7.01 -20.53 -4.21
CA PHE A 93 6.05 -21.42 -4.86
C PHE A 93 6.70 -22.26 -5.96
N GLY A 94 7.59 -21.66 -6.77
CA GLY A 94 8.36 -22.38 -7.78
C GLY A 94 9.31 -23.43 -7.20
N LEU A 95 10.01 -23.09 -6.12
CA LEU A 95 10.88 -24.04 -5.41
C LEU A 95 10.07 -25.20 -4.81
N GLN A 96 8.90 -24.93 -4.24
CA GLN A 96 8.01 -25.94 -3.68
C GLN A 96 7.51 -26.91 -4.77
N LEU A 97 7.15 -26.38 -5.94
CA LEU A 97 6.75 -27.20 -7.09
C LEU A 97 7.87 -28.13 -7.57
N LEU A 98 9.10 -27.60 -7.66
CA LEU A 98 10.27 -28.42 -8.02
C LEU A 98 10.55 -29.50 -6.97
N SER A 99 10.47 -29.16 -5.68
CA SER A 99 10.67 -30.12 -4.58
C SER A 99 9.57 -31.17 -4.51
N PHE A 100 8.37 -30.90 -4.99
CA PHE A 100 7.30 -31.90 -5.04
C PHE A 100 7.50 -32.93 -6.17
N PHE A 101 8.27 -32.56 -7.19
CA PHE A 101 8.50 -33.40 -8.38
C PHE A 101 9.78 -34.25 -8.29
N VAL A 102 10.71 -33.90 -7.40
CA VAL A 102 11.96 -34.63 -7.09
C VAL A 102 11.73 -35.58 -5.93
#